data_AF-A0A382HH24-F1
#
_entry.id   AF-A0A382HH24-F1
#
_cell.length_a   1.000
_cell.length_b   1.000
_cell.length_c   1.000
_cell.angle_alpha   90.00
_cell.angle_beta   90.00
_cell.angle_gamma   90.00
#
_symmetry.space_group_name_H-M   'P 1'
#
loop_
_entity.id
_entity.type
_entity.pdbx_description
1 polymer ?
#
loop_
_entity_poly.entity_id
_entity_poly.type
_entity_poly.pdbx_seq_one_letter_code
_entity_poly.pdbx_strand_id
1 'polypeptide(L)'
;VADLTNNPITQTEESFSELAEWGFNLIGTNSGTIEEINPYTSKPTIIICNKADIPGALDEFGVMEDKYGSRYPVIMFSAEENVGGDELGTEIFQALNIMRVYPKSPRERLQDFRKQDPIVLSVGSTVGEAAHEVHKDLSRSLKFAILWGESGKFEGQRVGRNHELRDGDVIEIHS
;
A
#
# COMPACT_ATOMS: atom_id res chain seq x y z
N VAL A 1 2.50 -0.13 17.85
CA VAL A 1 3.11 1.18 18.12
C VAL A 1 3.89 1.04 19.41
N ALA A 2 5.14 1.46 19.43
CA ALA A 2 6.01 1.43 20.59
C ALA A 2 6.25 2.86 21.07
N ASP A 3 6.05 3.11 22.35
CA ASP A 3 6.33 4.40 22.98
C ASP A 3 7.81 4.48 23.36
N LEU A 4 8.55 5.41 22.73
CA LEU A 4 9.99 5.59 22.95
C LEU A 4 10.34 6.02 24.38
N THR A 5 9.38 6.46 25.18
CA THR A 5 9.64 6.86 26.58
C THR A 5 9.51 5.74 27.61
N ASN A 6 9.05 4.56 27.20
CA ASN A 6 8.66 3.53 28.16
C ASN A 6 9.11 2.10 27.78
N ASN A 7 10.41 1.90 27.56
CA ASN A 7 10.96 0.60 27.13
C ASN A 7 10.24 0.07 25.87
N PRO A 8 10.52 0.65 24.69
CA PRO A 8 9.82 0.34 23.45
C PRO A 8 10.03 -1.12 23.00
N ILE A 9 11.15 -1.74 23.40
CA ILE A 9 11.48 -3.13 23.10
C ILE A 9 10.51 -4.09 23.78
N THR A 10 10.32 -3.95 25.10
CA THR A 10 9.41 -4.82 25.84
C THR A 10 7.97 -4.67 25.34
N GLN A 11 7.51 -3.45 25.12
CA GLN A 11 6.16 -3.20 24.55
C GLN A 11 5.95 -3.91 23.21
N THR A 12 6.97 -3.91 22.35
CA THR A 12 6.89 -4.52 21.02
C THR A 12 6.85 -6.05 21.12
N GLU A 13 7.68 -6.66 21.97
CA GLU A 13 7.66 -8.11 22.20
C GLU A 13 6.33 -8.58 22.81
N GLU A 14 5.78 -7.84 23.78
CA GLU A 14 4.47 -8.13 24.37
C GLU A 14 3.37 -8.10 23.30
N SER A 15 3.34 -7.03 22.48
CA SER A 15 2.39 -6.92 21.37
C SER A 15 2.53 -8.06 20.36
N PHE A 16 3.76 -8.45 20.03
CA PHE A 16 4.01 -9.55 19.09
C PHE A 16 3.58 -10.90 19.68
N SER A 17 3.83 -11.12 20.97
CA SER A 17 3.40 -12.34 21.67
C SER A 17 1.89 -12.45 21.69
N GLU A 18 1.16 -11.39 22.07
CA GLU A 18 -0.30 -11.38 22.10
C GLU A 18 -0.91 -11.64 20.72
N LEU A 19 -0.38 -10.99 19.68
CA LEU A 19 -0.84 -11.21 18.30
C LEU A 19 -0.57 -12.65 17.83
N ALA A 20 0.57 -13.23 18.18
CA ALA A 20 0.90 -14.61 17.87
C ALA A 20 -0.03 -15.59 18.61
N GLU A 21 -0.37 -15.34 19.87
CA GLU A 21 -1.35 -16.12 20.64
C GLU A 21 -2.74 -16.08 20.00
N TRP A 22 -3.10 -14.96 19.38
CA TRP A 22 -4.35 -14.83 18.60
C TRP A 22 -4.28 -15.48 17.21
N GLY A 23 -3.13 -16.06 16.85
CA GLY A 23 -2.92 -16.77 15.60
C GLY A 23 -2.51 -15.87 14.42
N PHE A 24 -2.09 -14.62 14.67
CA PHE A 24 -1.55 -13.77 13.62
C PHE A 24 -0.09 -14.09 13.33
N ASN A 25 0.26 -14.11 12.05
CA ASN A 25 1.63 -14.22 11.59
C ASN A 25 2.11 -12.86 11.06
N LEU A 26 3.07 -12.26 11.75
CA LEU A 26 3.58 -10.93 11.43
C LEU A 26 4.66 -11.03 10.33
N ILE A 27 4.35 -10.46 9.18
CA ILE A 27 5.19 -10.48 7.97
C ILE A 27 6.05 -9.22 7.93
N GLY A 28 7.35 -9.42 7.73
CA GLY A 28 8.34 -8.37 7.53
C GLY A 28 8.75 -8.17 6.07
N THR A 29 9.65 -7.22 5.80
CA THR A 29 10.13 -6.84 4.45
C THR A 29 10.87 -7.96 3.71
N ASN A 30 11.51 -8.87 4.44
CA ASN A 30 12.37 -9.93 3.90
C ASN A 30 11.71 -11.33 3.87
N SER A 31 10.38 -11.39 3.85
CA SER A 31 9.65 -12.66 3.86
C SER A 31 9.72 -13.32 2.48
N GLY A 32 10.77 -14.12 2.24
CA GLY A 32 10.95 -14.89 1.01
C GLY A 32 9.81 -15.88 0.74
N THR A 33 9.47 -16.00 -0.54
CA THR A 33 8.58 -16.99 -1.19
C THR A 33 7.23 -17.28 -0.50
N ILE A 34 6.20 -16.68 -1.09
CA ILE A 34 4.78 -16.72 -0.77
C ILE A 34 4.21 -18.09 -1.18
N GLU A 35 4.42 -19.15 -0.40
CA GLU A 35 3.76 -20.44 -0.71
C GLU A 35 2.56 -20.76 0.20
N GLU A 36 2.43 -20.16 1.39
CA GLU A 36 1.21 -20.30 2.22
C GLU A 36 0.90 -19.05 3.07
N ILE A 37 0.73 -17.88 2.43
CA ILE A 37 0.20 -16.70 3.13
C ILE A 37 -1.32 -16.84 3.24
N ASN A 38 -1.83 -17.15 4.43
CA ASN A 38 -3.25 -17.02 4.72
C ASN A 38 -3.59 -15.51 4.87
N PRO A 39 -4.37 -14.90 3.97
CA PRO A 39 -4.63 -13.46 3.99
C PRO A 39 -5.39 -12.99 5.25
N TYR A 40 -6.06 -13.91 5.95
CA TYR A 40 -6.81 -13.58 7.16
C TYR A 40 -5.91 -13.47 8.39
N THR A 41 -4.85 -14.28 8.49
CA THR A 41 -4.00 -14.37 9.68
C THR A 41 -2.60 -13.83 9.46
N SER A 42 -2.09 -13.84 8.23
CA SER A 42 -0.77 -13.29 7.90
C SER A 42 -0.89 -11.81 7.55
N LYS A 43 -0.20 -10.95 8.31
CA LYS A 43 -0.34 -9.49 8.21
C LYS A 43 1.01 -8.81 8.01
N PRO A 44 1.20 -8.02 6.95
CA PRO A 44 2.32 -7.08 6.85
C PRO A 44 2.38 -6.21 8.10
N THR A 45 3.57 -6.03 8.65
CA THR A 45 3.78 -5.38 9.95
C THR A 45 4.80 -4.26 9.85
N ILE A 46 4.42 -3.09 10.35
CA ILE A 46 5.26 -1.89 10.46
C ILE A 46 5.34 -1.53 11.94
N ILE A 47 6.54 -1.26 12.45
CA ILE A 47 6.74 -0.82 13.83
C ILE A 47 6.83 0.70 13.83
N ILE A 48 5.93 1.34 14.58
CA ILE A 48 5.90 2.79 14.73
C ILE A 48 6.45 3.14 16.10
N CYS A 49 7.58 3.83 16.14
CA CYS A 49 8.22 4.35 17.34
C CYS A 49 7.74 5.77 17.60
N ASN A 50 6.71 5.90 18.45
CA ASN A 50 6.04 7.17 18.74
C ASN A 50 6.78 7.96 19.85
N LYS A 51 6.49 9.27 19.93
CA LYS A 51 7.09 10.27 20.82
C LYS A 51 8.52 10.67 20.45
N ALA A 52 8.80 10.75 19.16
CA ALA A 52 10.08 11.22 18.63
C ALA A 52 10.46 12.66 19.04
N ASP A 53 9.50 13.43 19.54
CA ASP A 53 9.66 14.81 20.04
C ASP A 53 10.33 14.91 21.43
N ILE A 54 10.46 13.79 22.16
CA ILE A 54 10.97 13.79 23.53
C ILE A 54 12.50 13.61 23.57
N PRO A 55 13.23 14.32 24.45
CA PRO A 55 14.67 14.13 24.61
C PRO A 55 15.05 12.67 24.92
N GLY A 56 16.04 12.14 24.20
CA GLY A 56 16.47 10.74 24.30
C GLY A 56 15.74 9.77 23.36
N ALA A 57 14.69 10.23 22.64
CA ALA A 57 13.95 9.38 21.70
C ALA A 57 14.82 8.81 20.56
N LEU A 58 15.83 9.57 20.11
CA LEU A 58 16.75 9.12 19.06
C LEU A 58 17.60 7.92 19.49
N ASP A 59 18.05 7.90 20.75
CA ASP A 59 18.86 6.80 21.28
C ASP A 59 18.01 5.53 21.39
N GLU A 60 16.79 5.65 21.92
CA GLU A 60 15.83 4.55 22.03
C GLU A 60 15.36 4.04 20.65
N PHE A 61 15.21 4.93 19.68
CA PHE A 61 14.93 4.55 18.30
C PHE A 61 16.08 3.75 17.68
N GLY A 62 17.33 4.14 17.92
CA GLY A 62 18.49 3.39 17.43
C GLY A 62 18.48 1.94 17.93
N VAL A 63 18.11 1.71 19.20
CA VAL A 63 17.95 0.36 19.75
C VAL A 63 16.82 -0.42 19.04
N MET A 64 15.72 0.25 18.70
CA MET A 64 14.60 -0.36 17.96
C MET A 64 15.00 -0.71 16.52
N GLU A 65 15.71 0.19 15.84
CA GLU A 65 16.21 0.00 14.48
C GLU A 65 17.23 -1.16 14.43
N ASP A 66 18.19 -1.20 15.35
CA ASP A 66 19.19 -2.28 15.45
C ASP A 66 18.52 -3.64 15.65
N LYS A 67 17.47 -3.70 16.49
CA LYS A 67 16.80 -4.97 16.81
C LYS A 67 15.85 -5.44 15.72
N TYR A 68 15.06 -4.54 15.13
CA TYR A 68 13.95 -4.91 14.24
C TYR A 68 14.09 -4.45 12.79
N GLY A 69 14.93 -3.46 12.49
CA GLY A 69 15.05 -2.84 11.16
C GLY A 69 15.48 -3.81 10.06
N SER A 70 16.13 -4.92 10.41
CA SER A 70 16.48 -5.99 9.45
C SER A 70 15.28 -6.83 8.99
N ARG A 71 14.18 -6.83 9.77
CA ARG A 71 13.00 -7.67 9.52
C ARG A 71 11.76 -6.85 9.23
N TYR A 72 11.55 -5.73 9.91
CA TYR A 72 10.35 -4.91 9.78
C TYR A 72 10.74 -3.47 9.45
N PRO A 73 9.91 -2.71 8.71
CA PRO A 73 10.04 -1.27 8.66
C PRO A 73 9.84 -0.70 10.08
N VAL A 74 10.78 0.13 10.52
CA VAL A 74 10.75 0.81 11.81
C VAL A 74 10.74 2.30 11.54
N ILE A 75 9.67 2.98 11.93
CA ILE A 75 9.42 4.38 11.58
C ILE A 75 9.43 5.22 12.83
N MET A 76 10.23 6.29 12.82
CA MET A 76 10.23 7.30 13.85
C MET A 76 9.02 8.22 13.65
N PHE A 77 8.19 8.38 14.68
CA PHE A 77 6.94 9.11 14.60
C PHE A 77 6.72 10.04 15.79
N SER A 78 6.17 11.23 15.55
CA SER A 78 5.62 12.07 16.61
C SER A 78 4.18 12.41 16.26
N ALA A 79 3.26 11.89 17.08
CA ALA A 79 1.85 12.25 16.98
C ALA A 79 1.58 13.71 17.34
N GLU A 80 2.41 14.31 18.22
CA GLU A 80 2.27 15.69 18.67
C GLU A 80 2.74 16.67 17.59
N GLU A 81 3.94 16.44 17.05
CA GLU A 81 4.56 17.33 16.05
C GLU A 81 4.20 16.95 14.60
N ASN A 82 3.41 15.89 14.42
CA ASN A 82 3.01 15.35 13.12
C ASN A 82 4.21 15.03 12.19
N VAL A 83 5.23 14.39 12.77
CA VAL A 83 6.45 13.96 12.07
C VAL A 83 6.37 12.46 11.78
N GLY A 84 6.86 12.04 10.61
CA GLY A 84 6.88 10.64 10.18
C GLY A 84 5.60 10.17 9.47
N GLY A 85 4.61 11.06 9.29
CA GLY A 85 3.34 10.73 8.61
C GLY A 85 3.51 10.35 7.14
N ASP A 86 4.33 11.08 6.40
CA ASP A 86 4.56 10.81 4.97
C ASP A 86 5.30 9.47 4.75
N GLU A 87 6.26 9.17 5.62
CA GLU A 87 6.99 7.89 5.62
C GLU A 87 6.04 6.74 5.97
N LEU A 88 5.24 6.89 7.03
CA LEU A 88 4.23 5.90 7.40
C LEU A 88 3.21 5.65 6.28
N GLY A 89 2.72 6.72 5.63
CA GLY A 89 1.81 6.60 4.50
C GLY A 89 2.43 5.83 3.33
N THR A 90 3.71 6.08 3.05
CA THR A 90 4.47 5.39 2.01
C THR A 90 4.63 3.90 2.33
N GLU A 91 5.05 3.57 3.55
CA GLU A 91 5.25 2.19 4.00
C GLU A 91 3.93 1.41 4.04
N ILE A 92 2.82 2.02 4.49
CA ILE A 92 1.49 1.39 4.46
C ILE A 92 1.09 1.06 3.02
N PHE A 93 1.27 2.01 2.09
CA PHE A 93 0.88 1.81 0.69
C PHE A 93 1.68 0.68 0.05
N GLN A 94 2.99 0.61 0.32
CA GLN A 94 3.85 -0.47 -0.15
C GLN A 94 3.48 -1.81 0.49
N ALA A 95 3.27 -1.86 1.80
CA ALA A 95 2.93 -3.07 2.54
C ALA A 95 1.59 -3.69 2.10
N LEU A 96 0.62 -2.84 1.72
CA LEU A 96 -0.66 -3.30 1.19
C LEU A 96 -0.56 -3.86 -0.24
N ASN A 97 0.55 -3.59 -0.95
CA ASN A 97 0.77 -4.00 -2.34
C ASN A 97 -0.41 -3.61 -3.25
N ILE A 98 -0.84 -2.36 -3.13
CA ILE A 98 -1.96 -1.77 -3.88
C ILE A 98 -1.47 -0.73 -4.90
N MET A 99 -2.33 -0.42 -5.85
CA MET A 99 -2.14 0.60 -6.87
C MET A 99 -3.43 1.37 -7.11
N ARG A 100 -3.27 2.62 -7.55
CA ARG A 100 -4.35 3.54 -7.89
C ARG A 100 -4.47 3.60 -9.40
N VAL A 101 -5.66 3.34 -9.91
CA VAL A 101 -6.01 3.52 -11.32
C VAL A 101 -7.10 4.57 -11.39
N TYR A 102 -7.00 5.49 -12.34
CA TYR A 102 -7.88 6.65 -12.46
C TYR A 102 -8.83 6.44 -13.63
N PRO A 103 -10.11 6.08 -13.39
CA PRO A 103 -11.07 5.90 -14.45
C PRO A 103 -11.53 7.27 -14.96
N LYS A 104 -11.33 7.52 -16.24
CA LYS A 104 -11.76 8.71 -16.95
C LYS A 104 -13.03 8.42 -17.76
N SER A 105 -13.99 9.33 -17.74
CA SER A 105 -15.19 9.22 -18.58
C SER A 105 -14.85 9.41 -20.07
N PRO A 106 -15.45 8.64 -21.00
CA PRO A 106 -15.30 8.89 -22.45
C PRO A 106 -15.77 10.27 -22.92
N ARG A 107 -16.61 10.95 -22.13
CA ARG A 107 -17.15 12.28 -22.46
C ARG A 107 -16.23 13.42 -22.04
N GLU A 108 -15.29 13.14 -21.15
CA GLU A 108 -14.31 14.10 -20.66
C GLU A 108 -13.11 14.14 -21.60
N ARG A 109 -12.45 15.28 -21.73
CA ARG A 109 -11.19 15.35 -22.50
C ARG A 109 -10.03 15.07 -21.56
N LEU A 110 -8.99 14.40 -22.04
CA LEU A 110 -7.81 14.10 -21.23
C LEU A 110 -7.16 15.36 -20.64
N GLN A 111 -7.17 16.48 -21.37
CA GLN A 111 -6.59 17.75 -20.93
C GLN A 111 -7.34 18.39 -19.76
N ASP A 112 -8.64 18.11 -19.66
CA ASP A 112 -9.51 18.63 -18.61
C ASP A 112 -9.57 17.67 -17.41
N PHE A 113 -9.12 16.41 -17.61
CA PHE A 113 -9.16 15.36 -16.61
C PHE A 113 -8.20 15.64 -15.46
N ARG A 114 -8.71 15.47 -14.24
CA ARG A 114 -7.92 15.52 -13.01
C ARG A 114 -7.95 14.17 -12.35
N LYS A 115 -6.77 13.67 -11.95
CA LYS A 115 -6.61 12.44 -11.19
C LYS A 115 -7.20 12.58 -9.78
N GLN A 116 -8.52 12.40 -9.68
CA GLN A 116 -9.30 12.37 -8.46
C GLN A 116 -10.05 11.03 -8.41
N ASP A 117 -10.48 10.61 -7.23
CA ASP A 117 -11.29 9.41 -7.01
C ASP A 117 -10.76 8.14 -7.72
N PRO A 118 -9.52 7.71 -7.42
CA PRO A 118 -8.98 6.48 -8.00
C PRO A 118 -9.78 5.26 -7.54
N ILE A 119 -9.82 4.24 -8.39
CA ILE A 119 -10.05 2.88 -7.93
C ILE A 119 -8.75 2.33 -7.36
N VAL A 120 -8.84 1.65 -6.22
CA VAL A 120 -7.69 1.03 -5.55
C VAL A 120 -7.74 -0.47 -5.80
N LEU A 121 -6.68 -1.00 -6.40
CA LEU A 121 -6.57 -2.39 -6.82
C LEU A 121 -5.30 -3.00 -6.24
N SER A 122 -5.21 -4.33 -6.19
CA SER A 122 -3.93 -5.00 -5.91
C SER A 122 -2.97 -4.80 -7.09
N VAL A 123 -1.68 -4.67 -6.81
CA VAL A 123 -0.65 -4.64 -7.86
C VAL A 123 -0.76 -5.90 -8.72
N GLY A 124 -0.69 -5.73 -10.05
CA GLY A 124 -0.88 -6.80 -11.03
C GLY A 124 -2.32 -6.98 -11.51
N SER A 125 -3.29 -6.22 -10.97
CA SER A 125 -4.65 -6.24 -11.51
C SER A 125 -4.73 -5.72 -12.94
N THR A 126 -5.76 -6.18 -13.63
CA THR A 126 -5.99 -5.97 -15.07
C THR A 126 -7.07 -4.93 -15.36
N VAL A 127 -7.14 -4.47 -16.61
CA VAL A 127 -8.23 -3.61 -17.10
C VAL A 127 -9.62 -4.21 -16.84
N GLY A 128 -9.77 -5.54 -16.93
CA GLY A 128 -11.04 -6.22 -16.69
C GLY A 128 -11.51 -6.14 -15.23
N GLU A 129 -10.57 -6.21 -14.29
CA GLU A 129 -10.81 -6.06 -12.85
C GLU A 129 -11.06 -4.59 -12.51
N ALA A 130 -10.28 -3.68 -13.07
CA ALA A 130 -10.52 -2.24 -12.97
C ALA A 130 -11.94 -1.87 -13.44
N ALA A 131 -12.37 -2.41 -14.59
CA ALA A 131 -13.72 -2.19 -15.08
C ALA A 131 -14.80 -2.79 -14.17
N HIS A 132 -14.49 -3.86 -13.43
CA HIS A 132 -15.42 -4.48 -12.50
C HIS A 132 -15.65 -3.58 -11.27
N GLU A 133 -14.58 -3.02 -10.72
CA GLU A 133 -14.64 -2.07 -9.60
C GLU A 133 -15.43 -0.81 -9.95
N VAL A 134 -15.31 -0.30 -11.19
CA VAL A 134 -16.17 0.80 -11.64
C VAL A 134 -17.63 0.36 -11.70
N HIS A 135 -17.93 -0.74 -12.42
CA HIS A 135 -19.25 -1.36 -12.41
C HIS A 135 -19.21 -2.76 -13.05
N LYS A 136 -19.86 -3.75 -12.41
CA LYS A 136 -19.93 -5.14 -12.90
C LYS A 136 -20.32 -5.30 -14.39
N ASP A 137 -21.24 -4.47 -14.89
CA ASP A 137 -21.70 -4.56 -16.29
C ASP A 137 -20.68 -4.00 -17.28
N LEU A 138 -19.85 -3.02 -16.88
CA LEU A 138 -18.75 -2.51 -17.70
C LEU A 138 -17.72 -3.61 -17.92
N SER A 139 -17.36 -4.37 -16.88
CA SER A 139 -16.45 -5.52 -17.04
C SER A 139 -17.02 -6.59 -17.99
N ARG A 140 -18.33 -6.89 -17.90
CA ARG A 140 -18.98 -7.91 -18.74
C ARG A 140 -19.05 -7.51 -20.22
N SER A 141 -19.26 -6.22 -20.49
CA SER A 141 -19.41 -5.69 -21.84
C SER A 141 -18.13 -5.05 -22.39
N LEU A 142 -17.03 -5.05 -21.63
CA LEU A 142 -15.74 -4.46 -22.00
C LEU A 142 -15.27 -4.94 -23.38
N LYS A 143 -15.18 -4.03 -24.34
CA LYS A 143 -14.58 -4.27 -25.66
C LYS A 143 -13.09 -3.95 -25.65
N PHE A 144 -12.72 -2.83 -25.04
CA PHE A 144 -11.33 -2.38 -24.86
C PHE A 144 -11.28 -1.22 -23.85
N ALA A 145 -10.09 -0.82 -23.46
CA ALA A 145 -9.86 0.46 -22.80
C ALA A 145 -8.83 1.28 -23.58
N ILE A 146 -8.88 2.60 -23.42
CA ILE A 146 -7.80 3.51 -23.79
C ILE A 146 -7.01 3.83 -22.53
N LEU A 147 -5.68 3.74 -22.63
CA LEU A 147 -4.76 3.84 -21.51
C LEU A 147 -3.79 5.02 -21.69
N TRP A 148 -3.53 5.72 -20.59
CA TRP A 148 -2.50 6.74 -20.44
C TRP A 148 -1.72 6.47 -19.16
N GLY A 149 -0.41 6.27 -19.26
CA GLY A 149 0.42 5.86 -18.11
C GLY A 149 1.51 4.85 -18.46
N GLU A 150 2.24 4.44 -17.44
CA GLU A 150 3.49 3.68 -17.58
C GLU A 150 3.31 2.22 -17.99
N SER A 151 2.10 1.65 -17.84
CA SER A 151 1.82 0.31 -18.34
C SER A 151 1.67 0.27 -19.87
N GLY A 152 1.48 1.43 -20.51
CA GLY A 152 1.39 1.59 -21.95
C GLY A 152 2.75 1.75 -22.62
N LYS A 153 2.81 1.46 -23.92
CA LYS A 153 3.95 1.78 -24.79
C LYS A 153 3.93 3.22 -25.28
N PHE A 154 2.75 3.83 -25.32
CA PHE A 154 2.51 5.21 -25.72
C PHE A 154 1.17 5.69 -25.17
N GLU A 155 1.02 7.01 -25.05
CA GLU A 155 -0.19 7.65 -24.56
C GLU A 155 -1.40 7.41 -25.46
N GLY A 156 -2.55 7.06 -24.87
CA GLY A 156 -3.78 6.76 -25.61
C GLY A 156 -3.78 5.38 -26.27
N GLN A 157 -2.98 4.44 -25.75
CA GLN A 157 -2.91 3.09 -26.28
C GLN A 157 -4.23 2.35 -26.04
N ARG A 158 -4.75 1.69 -27.08
CA ARG A 158 -5.84 0.74 -26.94
C ARG A 158 -5.32 -0.58 -26.33
N VAL A 159 -5.91 -0.98 -25.21
CA VAL A 159 -5.56 -2.20 -24.47
C VAL A 159 -6.77 -3.10 -24.28
N GLY A 160 -6.51 -4.40 -24.14
CA GLY A 160 -7.54 -5.42 -23.92
C GLY A 160 -7.81 -5.69 -22.44
N ARG A 161 -8.81 -6.53 -22.18
CA ARG A 161 -9.25 -6.93 -20.83
C ARG A 161 -8.11 -7.41 -19.92
N ASN A 162 -7.18 -8.19 -20.46
CA ASN A 162 -6.12 -8.86 -19.68
C ASN A 162 -4.83 -8.04 -19.59
N HIS A 163 -4.85 -6.76 -20.00
CA HIS A 163 -3.70 -5.90 -19.83
C HIS A 163 -3.53 -5.55 -18.35
N GLU A 164 -2.36 -5.83 -17.79
CA GLU A 164 -2.00 -5.46 -16.42
C GLU A 164 -1.74 -3.95 -16.33
N LEU A 165 -2.23 -3.35 -15.24
CA LEU A 165 -2.11 -1.92 -14.97
C LEU A 165 -0.98 -1.63 -13.97
N ARG A 166 -0.64 -0.36 -13.85
CA ARG A 166 0.33 0.19 -12.90
C ARG A 166 -0.28 1.34 -12.09
N ASP A 167 0.32 1.62 -10.93
CA ASP A 167 -0.08 2.78 -10.11
C ASP A 167 0.04 4.07 -10.92
N GLY A 168 -0.99 4.89 -10.86
CA GLY A 168 -1.05 6.16 -11.57
C GLY A 168 -1.67 6.07 -12.96
N ASP A 169 -1.94 4.89 -13.51
CA ASP A 169 -2.55 4.76 -14.83
C ASP A 169 -3.93 5.41 -14.91
N VAL A 170 -4.23 6.02 -16.05
CA VAL A 170 -5.55 6.53 -16.40
C VAL A 170 -6.16 5.63 -17.45
N ILE A 171 -7.39 5.20 -17.23
CA ILE A 171 -8.11 4.33 -18.18
C ILE A 171 -9.44 4.94 -18.59
N GLU A 172 -9.80 4.78 -19.84
CA GLU A 172 -11.13 5.06 -20.36
C GLU A 172 -11.74 3.77 -20.90
N ILE A 173 -12.83 3.33 -20.28
CA ILE A 173 -13.47 2.04 -20.55
C ILE A 173 -14.48 2.18 -21.69
N HIS A 174 -14.38 1.28 -22.68
CA HIS A 174 -15.31 1.19 -23.81
C HIS A 174 -16.01 -0.18 -23.80
N SER A 175 -17.33 -0.13 -23.63
CA SER A 175 -18.24 -1.28 -23.58
C SER A 175 -19.24 -1.26 -24.72
#